data_AF-A0A6N8UMA1-F1
#
_entry.id   AF-A0A6N8UMA1-F1
#
_cell.length_a   1.000
_cell.length_b   1.000
_cell.length_c   1.000
_cell.angle_alpha   90.00
_cell.angle_beta   90.00
_cell.angle_gamma   90.00
#
_symmetry.space_group_name_H-M   'P 1'
#
loop_
_entity.id
_entity.type
_entity.pdbx_description
1 polymer ?
#
loop_
_entity_poly.entity_id
_entity_poly.type
_entity_poly.pdbx_seq_one_letter_code
_entity_poly.pdbx_strand_id
1 'polypeptide(L)'
;MTQVMVLALIQGFTEFLPISSSAHLILGSKILGWTDQGLAFDVATHFGTLLAVLTYFRVRLARLATSTVHGLLHGQTNDEIRFVGRIVIATLPVIVVGLVAKSAIEAHLRSATVIGVATIAFGVLLLIGDRLG
;
A
#
# COMPACT_ATOMS: atom_id res chain seq x y z
N MET A 1 -13.35 16.02 -14.20
CA MET A 1 -14.20 14.96 -13.57
C MET A 1 -13.94 13.58 -14.18
N THR A 2 -13.93 13.44 -15.51
CA THR A 2 -13.62 12.16 -16.18
C THR A 2 -12.23 11.59 -15.84
N GLN A 3 -11.20 12.44 -15.81
CA GLN A 3 -9.83 12.05 -15.46
C GLN A 3 -9.76 11.42 -14.06
N VAL A 4 -10.39 12.06 -13.08
CA VAL A 4 -10.47 11.62 -11.68
C VAL A 4 -11.13 10.24 -11.57
N MET A 5 -12.24 10.01 -12.28
CA MET A 5 -12.90 8.70 -12.29
C MET A 5 -12.00 7.61 -12.89
N VAL A 6 -11.37 7.88 -14.02
CA VAL A 6 -10.47 6.91 -14.67
C VAL A 6 -9.28 6.58 -13.78
N LEU A 7 -8.63 7.58 -13.21
CA LEU A 7 -7.50 7.40 -12.31
C LEU A 7 -7.91 6.68 -11.02
N ALA A 8 -9.08 6.97 -10.44
CA ALA A 8 -9.59 6.27 -9.27
C ALA A 8 -9.89 4.79 -9.57
N LEU A 9 -10.41 4.48 -10.76
CA LEU A 9 -10.58 3.09 -11.21
C LEU A 9 -9.23 2.40 -11.39
N ILE A 10 -8.25 3.07 -12.01
CA ILE A 10 -6.88 2.55 -12.14
C ILE A 10 -6.28 2.26 -10.77
N GLN A 11 -6.41 3.16 -9.79
CA GLN A 11 -5.97 2.90 -8.41
C GLN A 11 -6.66 1.64 -7.86
N GLY A 12 -7.98 1.53 -7.99
CA GLY A 12 -8.75 0.39 -7.49
C GLY A 12 -8.29 -0.96 -8.06
N PHE A 13 -7.91 -1.00 -9.34
CA PHE A 13 -7.39 -2.21 -9.96
C PHE A 13 -5.92 -2.49 -9.63
N THR A 14 -5.09 -1.45 -9.54
CA THR A 14 -3.64 -1.59 -9.42
C THR A 14 -3.15 -1.71 -7.99
N GLU A 15 -3.89 -1.22 -6.99
CA GLU A 15 -3.48 -1.25 -5.58
C GLU A 15 -3.29 -2.67 -5.04
N PHE A 16 -4.11 -3.61 -5.50
CA PHE A 16 -4.06 -5.00 -5.02
C PHE A 16 -3.11 -5.89 -5.84
N LEU A 17 -2.51 -5.33 -6.88
CA LEU A 17 -1.55 -6.01 -7.75
C LEU A 17 -0.15 -5.50 -7.42
N PRO A 18 0.89 -6.35 -7.46
CA PRO A 18 2.26 -5.95 -7.16
C PRO A 18 2.92 -5.21 -8.35
N ILE A 19 2.27 -4.15 -8.86
CA ILE A 19 2.64 -3.42 -10.09
C ILE A 19 2.78 -1.90 -9.89
N SER A 20 2.80 -1.42 -8.64
CA SER A 20 2.91 0.01 -8.26
C SER A 20 1.74 0.88 -8.75
N SER A 21 0.72 1.05 -7.91
CA SER A 21 -0.45 1.90 -8.19
C SER A 21 -0.07 3.38 -8.35
N SER A 22 0.84 3.90 -7.52
CA SER A 22 1.34 5.28 -7.62
C SER A 22 2.04 5.57 -8.96
N ALA A 23 2.74 4.58 -9.53
CA ALA A 23 3.34 4.73 -10.85
C ALA A 23 2.27 4.92 -11.94
N HIS A 24 1.19 4.14 -11.89
CA HIS A 24 0.09 4.23 -12.85
C HIS A 24 -0.66 5.57 -12.75
N LEU A 25 -0.83 6.12 -11.55
CA LEU A 25 -1.43 7.44 -11.38
C LEU A 25 -0.55 8.57 -11.95
N ILE A 26 0.73 8.59 -11.59
CA ILE A 26 1.66 9.67 -11.97
C ILE A 26 2.04 9.56 -13.45
N LEU A 27 2.48 8.39 -13.91
CA LEU A 27 2.91 8.19 -15.30
C LEU A 27 1.71 8.13 -16.24
N GLY A 28 0.60 7.49 -15.84
CA GLY A 28 -0.62 7.45 -16.65
C GLY A 28 -1.15 8.85 -16.94
N SER A 29 -1.18 9.73 -15.93
CA SER A 29 -1.55 11.14 -16.13
C SER A 29 -0.61 11.84 -17.12
N LYS A 30 0.70 11.64 -17.01
CA LYS A 30 1.69 12.22 -17.94
C LYS A 30 1.52 11.72 -19.38
N ILE A 31 1.31 10.42 -19.57
CA ILE A 31 1.14 9.80 -20.89
C ILE A 31 -0.15 10.29 -21.55
N LEU A 32 -1.22 10.44 -20.77
CA LEU A 32 -2.51 10.93 -21.25
C LEU A 32 -2.58 12.46 -21.38
N GLY A 33 -1.49 13.18 -21.08
CA GLY A 33 -1.44 14.64 -21.11
C GLY A 33 -2.33 15.30 -20.05
N TRP A 34 -2.66 14.58 -18.98
CA TRP A 34 -3.47 15.07 -17.87
C TRP A 34 -2.61 15.75 -16.82
N THR A 35 -3.19 16.75 -16.16
CA THR A 35 -2.56 17.39 -15.00
C THR A 35 -2.47 16.39 -13.86
N ASP A 36 -1.35 16.40 -13.13
CA ASP A 36 -1.23 15.66 -11.88
C ASP A 36 -2.32 16.14 -10.90
N GLN A 37 -3.10 15.20 -10.37
CA GLN A 37 -4.17 15.49 -9.41
C GLN A 37 -3.61 15.78 -8.02
N GLY A 38 -2.31 15.51 -7.81
CA GLY A 38 -1.57 15.86 -6.62
C GLY A 38 -1.75 14.88 -5.46
N LEU A 39 -0.97 15.10 -4.40
CA LEU A 39 -0.89 14.20 -3.25
C LEU A 39 -2.25 13.99 -2.55
N ALA A 40 -3.11 15.01 -2.50
CA ALA A 40 -4.42 14.88 -1.88
C ALA A 40 -5.30 13.84 -2.59
N PHE A 41 -5.23 13.77 -3.93
CA PHE A 41 -5.93 12.77 -4.71
C PHE A 41 -5.33 11.37 -4.49
N ASP A 42 -4.00 11.25 -4.49
CA ASP A 42 -3.31 10.00 -4.19
C ASP A 42 -3.77 9.45 -2.83
N VAL A 43 -3.77 10.29 -1.79
CA VAL A 43 -4.22 9.92 -0.43
C VAL A 43 -5.69 9.51 -0.41
N ALA A 44 -6.57 10.26 -1.08
CA ALA A 44 -8.00 9.95 -1.12
C ALA A 44 -8.28 8.59 -1.79
N THR A 45 -7.58 8.27 -2.87
CA THR A 45 -7.77 7.00 -3.59
C THR A 45 -7.14 5.80 -2.84
N HIS A 46 -6.01 5.98 -2.14
CA HIS A 46 -5.48 4.99 -1.20
C HIS A 46 -6.44 4.77 -0.02
N PHE A 47 -7.08 5.82 0.48
CA PHE A 47 -8.09 5.67 1.53
C PHE A 47 -9.31 4.88 1.04
N GLY A 48 -9.76 5.13 -0.20
CA GLY A 48 -10.85 4.36 -0.81
C GLY A 48 -10.54 2.86 -0.93
N THR A 49 -9.33 2.51 -1.36
CA THR A 49 -8.89 1.10 -1.46
C THR A 49 -8.68 0.46 -0.09
N LEU A 50 -8.17 1.20 0.90
CA LEU A 50 -8.13 0.76 2.29
C LEU A 50 -9.54 0.44 2.82
N LEU A 51 -10.51 1.31 2.59
CA LEU A 51 -11.91 1.07 2.98
C LEU A 51 -12.48 -0.18 2.31
N ALA A 52 -12.12 -0.44 1.04
CA ALA A 52 -12.53 -1.67 0.35
C ALA A 52 -11.97 -2.92 1.06
N VAL A 53 -10.69 -2.93 1.43
CA VAL A 53 -10.05 -4.02 2.18
C VAL A 53 -10.69 -4.22 3.56
N LEU A 54 -10.89 -3.13 4.31
CA LEU A 54 -11.51 -3.17 5.63
C LEU A 54 -12.94 -3.73 5.56
N THR A 55 -13.71 -3.33 4.54
CA THR A 55 -15.08 -3.79 4.33
C THR A 55 -15.12 -5.26 3.90
N TYR A 56 -14.23 -5.66 2.99
CA TYR A 56 -14.13 -7.04 2.50
C TYR A 56 -13.74 -8.01 3.62
N PHE A 57 -12.71 -7.67 4.41
CA PHE A 57 -12.22 -8.50 5.51
C PHE A 57 -12.88 -8.23 6.86
N ARG A 58 -13.97 -7.45 6.93
CA ARG A 58 -14.59 -6.98 8.19
C ARG A 58 -14.84 -8.07 9.22
N VAL A 59 -15.30 -9.25 8.80
CA VAL A 59 -15.60 -10.38 9.71
C VAL A 59 -14.31 -10.97 10.27
N ARG A 60 -13.29 -11.16 9.42
CA ARG A 60 -11.98 -11.67 9.83
C ARG A 60 -11.27 -10.68 10.74
N LEU A 61 -11.33 -9.40 10.42
CA LEU A 61 -10.76 -8.32 11.22
C LEU A 61 -11.45 -8.20 12.59
N ALA A 62 -12.78 -8.29 12.62
CA ALA A 62 -13.54 -8.28 13.88
C ALA A 62 -13.16 -9.46 14.77
N ARG A 63 -13.06 -10.68 14.21
CA ARG A 63 -12.60 -11.87 14.94
C ARG A 63 -11.17 -11.70 15.47
N LEU A 64 -10.26 -11.21 14.62
CA LEU A 64 -8.87 -11.00 14.99
C LEU A 64 -8.76 -9.96 16.12
N ALA A 65 -9.53 -8.88 16.05
CA ALA A 65 -9.58 -7.84 17.07
C ALA A 65 -10.15 -8.37 18.40
N THR A 66 -11.30 -9.04 18.38
CA THR A 66 -11.91 -9.58 19.61
C THR A 66 -11.04 -10.65 20.25
N SER A 67 -10.47 -11.56 19.46
CA SER A 67 -9.53 -12.58 19.96
C SER A 67 -8.29 -11.94 20.57
N THR A 68 -7.74 -10.90 19.94
CA THR A 68 -6.53 -10.24 20.42
C THR A 68 -6.79 -9.51 21.74
N VAL A 69 -7.86 -8.74 21.82
CA VAL A 69 -8.26 -8.03 23.05
C VAL A 69 -8.55 -9.02 24.17
N HIS A 70 -9.32 -10.08 23.90
CA HIS A 70 -9.65 -11.07 24.91
C HIS A 70 -8.41 -11.78 25.46
N GLY A 71 -7.50 -12.23 24.60
CA GLY A 71 -6.29 -12.94 25.05
C GLY A 71 -5.27 -12.03 25.75
N LEU A 72 -5.18 -10.75 25.36
CA LEU A 72 -4.37 -9.76 26.10
C LEU A 72 -4.91 -9.53 27.52
N LEU A 73 -6.24 -9.48 27.69
CA LEU A 73 -6.87 -9.27 29.00
C LEU A 73 -6.78 -10.49 29.93
N HIS A 74 -6.85 -11.71 29.37
CA HIS A 74 -6.86 -12.95 30.15
C HIS A 74 -5.50 -13.68 30.18
N GLY A 75 -4.44 -13.06 29.65
CA GLY A 75 -3.10 -13.66 29.58
C GLY A 75 -3.01 -14.91 28.70
N GLN A 76 -3.97 -15.12 27.80
CA GLN A 76 -3.99 -16.28 26.90
C GLN A 76 -3.37 -15.90 25.56
N THR A 77 -2.39 -16.68 25.11
CA THR A 77 -1.78 -16.51 23.79
C THR A 77 -2.33 -17.55 22.83
N ASN A 78 -2.86 -17.09 21.70
CA ASN A 78 -3.24 -17.96 20.59
C ASN A 78 -2.53 -17.53 19.29
N ASP A 79 -2.74 -18.29 18.23
CA ASP A 79 -2.08 -18.02 16.95
C ASP A 79 -2.52 -16.69 16.32
N GLU A 80 -3.75 -16.23 16.61
CA GLU A 80 -4.28 -14.93 16.19
C GLU A 80 -3.48 -13.76 16.81
N ILE A 81 -3.19 -13.81 18.10
CA ILE A 81 -2.36 -12.80 18.80
C ILE A 81 -0.93 -12.80 18.28
N ARG A 82 -0.34 -13.98 18.07
CA ARG A 82 1.01 -14.10 17.48
C ARG A 82 1.04 -13.53 16.08
N PHE A 83 -0.01 -13.75 15.28
CA PHE A 83 -0.14 -13.18 13.94
C PHE A 83 -0.22 -11.65 13.98
N VAL A 84 -1.05 -11.06 14.84
CA VAL A 84 -1.11 -9.59 15.01
C VAL A 84 0.24 -9.04 15.47
N GLY A 85 0.89 -9.68 16.44
CA GLY A 85 2.21 -9.26 16.91
C GLY A 85 3.25 -9.24 15.79
N ARG A 86 3.26 -10.26 14.92
CA ARG A 86 4.13 -10.30 13.74
C ARG A 86 3.85 -9.18 12.76
N ILE A 87 2.58 -8.84 12.50
CA ILE A 87 2.21 -7.70 11.65
C ILE A 87 2.75 -6.40 12.24
N VAL A 88 2.55 -6.16 13.54
CA VAL A 88 3.04 -4.95 14.20
C VAL A 88 4.55 -4.83 14.07
N ILE A 89 5.28 -5.90 14.39
CA ILE A 89 6.75 -5.94 14.28
C ILE A 89 7.20 -5.70 12.84
N ALA A 90 6.55 -6.33 11.86
CA ALA A 90 6.88 -6.15 10.44
C ALA A 90 6.60 -4.71 9.93
N THR A 91 5.64 -4.01 10.54
CA THR A 91 5.23 -2.65 10.13
C THR A 91 6.13 -1.57 10.73
N LEU A 92 6.71 -1.81 11.91
CA LEU A 92 7.55 -0.82 12.61
C LEU A 92 8.73 -0.27 11.78
N PRO A 93 9.56 -1.10 11.11
CA PRO A 93 10.65 -0.59 10.29
C PRO A 93 10.18 0.35 9.18
N VAL A 94 9.04 0.04 8.56
CA VAL A 94 8.46 0.86 7.49
C VAL A 94 8.01 2.22 8.03
N ILE A 95 7.38 2.26 9.21
CA ILE A 95 7.00 3.51 9.87
C ILE A 95 8.23 4.35 10.20
N VAL A 96 9.27 3.75 10.79
CA VAL A 96 10.49 4.46 11.18
C VAL A 96 11.18 5.07 9.95
N VAL A 97 11.39 4.26 8.91
CA VAL A 97 12.00 4.73 7.65
C VAL A 97 11.13 5.80 6.99
N GLY A 98 9.82 5.61 6.95
CA GLY A 98 8.88 6.56 6.36
C GLY A 98 8.88 7.92 7.07
N LEU A 99 8.96 7.94 8.40
CA LEU A 99 9.02 9.18 9.18
C LEU A 99 10.36 9.90 9.03
N VAL A 100 11.47 9.18 9.05
CA VAL A 100 12.82 9.76 8.95
C VAL A 100 13.12 10.23 7.51
N ALA A 101 12.70 9.47 6.50
CA ALA A 101 13.00 9.76 5.11
C ALA A 101 11.92 10.60 4.39
N LYS A 102 10.84 11.01 5.09
CA LYS A 102 9.68 11.69 4.49
C LYS A 102 10.05 12.81 3.51
N SER A 103 10.89 13.75 3.95
CA SER A 103 11.29 14.92 3.14
C SER A 103 12.11 14.53 1.91
N ALA A 104 12.98 13.52 2.04
CA ALA A 104 13.76 13.02 0.91
C ALA A 104 12.88 12.29 -0.11
N ILE A 105 11.91 11.51 0.38
CA ILE A 105 10.92 10.78 -0.43
C ILE A 105 10.09 11.75 -1.26
N GLU A 106 9.50 12.77 -0.63
CA GLU A 106 8.66 13.77 -1.31
C GLU A 106 9.45 14.54 -2.39
N ALA A 107 10.72 14.86 -2.13
CA ALA A 107 11.55 15.62 -3.06
C ALA A 107 12.11 14.80 -4.24
N HIS A 108 12.45 13.52 -4.04
CA HIS A 108 13.23 12.76 -5.04
C HIS A 108 12.48 11.57 -5.66
N LEU A 109 11.50 10.98 -4.96
CA LEU A 109 10.87 9.73 -5.41
C LEU A 109 9.69 9.93 -6.38
N ARG A 110 9.24 11.16 -6.63
CA ARG A 110 8.15 11.46 -7.60
C ARG A 110 8.64 11.67 -9.05
N SER A 111 9.95 11.59 -9.31
CA SER A 111 10.47 11.72 -10.67
C SER A 111 10.15 10.48 -11.51
N ALA A 112 9.84 10.67 -12.80
CA ALA A 112 9.48 9.56 -13.68
C ALA A 112 10.61 8.52 -13.80
N THR A 113 11.87 8.97 -13.78
CA THR A 113 13.05 8.12 -13.81
C THR A 113 13.13 7.22 -12.58
N VAL A 114 12.92 7.78 -11.38
CA VAL A 114 12.97 7.00 -10.13
C VAL A 114 11.85 5.98 -10.08
N ILE A 115 10.63 6.38 -10.46
CA ILE A 115 9.48 5.46 -10.55
C ILE A 115 9.79 4.32 -11.52
N GLY A 116 10.33 4.62 -12.71
CA GLY A 116 10.68 3.63 -13.71
C GLY A 116 11.74 2.63 -13.22
N VAL A 117 12.83 3.13 -12.65
CA VAL A 117 13.91 2.28 -12.09
C VAL A 117 13.39 1.41 -10.95
N ALA A 118 12.62 1.98 -10.01
CA ALA A 118 12.05 1.24 -8.89
C ALA A 118 11.08 0.14 -9.35
N THR A 119 10.25 0.42 -10.36
CA THR A 119 9.30 -0.55 -10.92
C THR A 119 10.02 -1.72 -11.59
N ILE A 120 11.05 -1.44 -12.39
CA ILE A 120 11.87 -2.47 -13.03
C ILE A 120 12.62 -3.30 -11.99
N ALA A 121 13.27 -2.64 -11.02
CA ALA A 121 14.00 -3.33 -9.96
C ALA A 121 13.07 -4.26 -9.15
N PHE A 122 11.88 -3.79 -8.80
CA PHE A 122 10.89 -4.61 -8.11
C PHE A 122 10.39 -5.77 -8.97
N GLY A 123 10.16 -5.57 -10.27
CA GLY A 123 9.82 -6.64 -11.20
C GLY A 123 10.90 -7.73 -11.28
N VAL A 124 12.18 -7.36 -11.27
CA VAL A 124 13.30 -8.30 -11.20
C VAL A 124 13.30 -9.07 -9.87
N LEU A 125 13.03 -8.39 -8.74
CA LEU A 125 12.92 -9.05 -7.44
C LEU A 125 11.78 -10.07 -7.41
N LEU A 126 10.63 -9.75 -8.00
CA LEU A 126 9.51 -10.69 -8.13
C LEU A 126 9.91 -11.91 -8.98
N LEU A 127 10.59 -11.69 -10.11
CA LEU A 127 11.08 -12.78 -10.97
C LEU A 127 12.06 -13.70 -10.22
N ILE A 128 12.98 -13.12 -9.43
CA ILE A 128 13.92 -13.91 -8.62
C ILE A 128 13.16 -14.70 -7.54
N GLY A 129 12.19 -14.07 -6.87
CA GLY A 129 11.34 -14.72 -5.87
C GLY A 129 10.56 -15.91 -6.44
N ASP A 130 10.02 -15.76 -7.65
CA ASP A 130 9.30 -16.83 -8.37
C ASP A 130 10.22 -18.00 -8.75
N ARG A 131 11.50 -17.74 -9.03
CA ARG A 131 12.48 -18.78 -9.37
C ARG A 131 13.09 -19.51 -8.17
N LEU A 132 13.09 -18.87 -7.00
CA LEU A 132 13.68 -19.40 -5.77
C LEU A 132 12.64 -20.06 -4.84
N GLY A 133 11.35 -19.78 -5.05
CA GLY A 133 10.23 -20.47 -4.40
C GLY A 133 9.87 -21.78 -5.10
#